data_AF-A0A3D3W310-F1
#
_entry.id   AF-A0A3D3W310-F1
#
_cell.length_a   1.000
_cell.length_b   1.000
_cell.length_c   1.000
_cell.angle_alpha   90.00
_cell.angle_beta   90.00
_cell.angle_gamma   90.00
#
_symmetry.space_group_name_H-M   'P 1'
#
loop_
_entity.id
_entity.type
_entity.pdbx_description
1 polymer ?
#
loop_
_entity_poly.entity_id
_entity_poly.type
_entity_poly.pdbx_seq_one_letter_code
_entity_poly.pdbx_strand_id
1 'polypeptide(L)'
;MSEQVPNSQLPVSLEITGLQTPVQFLRGVGPHRAILLKNLNIHTVGDLLLHVPHEIHDFSCIRSVPQLQDDQLQAVHGVVVDRDARELRGGRSLVGVLLNCEGHFVRGTWFNQPWIFRKYTHGQRLIFQGKPQR
;
A
#
# COMPACT_ATOMS: atom_id res chain seq x y z
N MET A 1 37.51 -46.31 -13.28
CA MET A 1 37.82 -45.15 -12.42
C MET A 1 37.72 -43.93 -13.31
N SER A 2 36.53 -43.55 -13.78
CA SER A 2 35.31 -43.16 -13.06
C SER A 2 35.53 -41.86 -12.30
N GLU A 3 35.25 -40.74 -12.97
CA GLU A 3 34.47 -39.65 -12.38
C GLU A 3 33.96 -38.78 -13.53
N GLN A 4 32.84 -39.22 -14.10
CA GLN A 4 31.98 -38.30 -14.85
C GLN A 4 31.29 -37.42 -13.83
N VAL A 5 31.62 -36.13 -13.86
CA VAL A 5 30.88 -35.08 -13.17
C VAL A 5 29.46 -35.10 -13.74
N PRO A 6 28.40 -35.36 -12.95
CA PRO A 6 27.05 -35.35 -13.47
C PRO A 6 26.69 -33.92 -13.85
N ASN A 7 26.44 -33.73 -15.14
CA ASN A 7 25.89 -32.52 -15.71
C ASN A 7 24.56 -32.22 -14.99
N SER A 8 24.57 -31.25 -14.08
CA SER A 8 23.36 -30.72 -13.45
C SER A 8 22.64 -29.84 -14.48
N GLN A 9 22.10 -30.46 -15.52
CA GLN A 9 21.08 -29.87 -16.35
C GLN A 9 19.86 -29.66 -15.45
N LEU A 10 19.70 -28.44 -14.96
CA LEU A 10 18.44 -27.98 -14.41
C LEU A 10 17.37 -28.26 -15.50
N PRO A 11 16.24 -28.93 -15.20
CA PRO A 11 15.16 -29.08 -16.15
C PRO A 11 14.43 -27.72 -16.18
N VAL A 12 14.96 -26.79 -16.96
CA VAL A 12 14.35 -25.47 -17.12
C VAL A 12 13.99 -25.30 -18.58
N SER A 13 13.21 -26.24 -19.10
CA SER A 13 12.07 -25.83 -19.91
C SER A 13 11.11 -25.10 -18.96
N LEU A 14 11.44 -23.85 -18.61
CA LEU A 14 10.45 -22.91 -18.10
C LEU A 14 9.32 -22.99 -19.12
N GLU A 15 8.19 -23.54 -18.71
CA GLU A 15 6.93 -23.42 -19.42
C GLU A 15 6.62 -21.93 -19.58
N ILE A 16 7.17 -21.29 -20.63
CA ILE A 16 6.88 -19.91 -21.04
C ILE A 16 5.37 -19.71 -21.25
N THR A 17 4.63 -20.82 -21.38
CA THR A 17 3.17 -20.96 -21.30
C THR A 17 2.54 -20.14 -20.16
N GLY A 18 3.17 -20.13 -18.97
CA GLY A 18 2.65 -19.38 -17.82
C GLY A 18 2.69 -17.86 -18.02
N LEU A 19 3.73 -17.33 -18.67
CA LEU A 19 3.89 -15.89 -18.88
C LEU A 19 2.90 -15.36 -19.91
N GLN A 20 2.58 -16.15 -20.94
CA GLN A 20 1.60 -15.79 -21.98
C GLN A 20 0.14 -15.95 -21.52
N THR A 21 -0.08 -16.48 -20.30
CA THR A 21 -1.43 -16.64 -19.76
C THR A 21 -2.10 -15.27 -19.61
N PRO A 22 -3.34 -15.09 -20.10
CA PRO A 22 -4.08 -13.86 -19.90
C PRO A 22 -4.24 -13.51 -18.42
N VAL A 23 -4.01 -12.25 -18.06
CA VAL A 23 -3.96 -11.80 -16.66
C VAL A 23 -5.25 -12.06 -15.88
N GLN A 24 -6.38 -12.22 -16.56
CA GLN A 24 -7.68 -12.56 -15.96
C GLN A 24 -7.71 -13.95 -15.27
N PHE A 25 -6.81 -14.86 -15.65
CA PHE A 25 -6.73 -16.19 -15.03
C PHE A 25 -5.83 -16.19 -13.79
N LEU A 26 -5.16 -15.06 -13.50
CA LEU A 26 -4.39 -14.90 -12.28
C LEU A 26 -5.34 -14.78 -11.07
N ARG A 27 -5.10 -15.59 -10.05
CA ARG A 27 -5.86 -15.53 -8.80
C ARG A 27 -5.81 -14.10 -8.22
N GLY A 28 -6.98 -13.51 -8.01
CA GLY A 28 -7.12 -12.13 -7.52
C GLY A 28 -7.35 -11.09 -8.62
N VAL A 29 -7.20 -11.45 -9.90
CA VAL A 29 -7.54 -10.61 -11.06
C VAL A 29 -8.85 -11.11 -11.66
N GLY A 30 -9.98 -10.65 -11.10
CA GLY A 30 -11.30 -10.89 -11.70
C GLY A 30 -11.49 -10.08 -13.00
N PRO A 31 -12.61 -10.31 -13.73
CA PRO A 31 -12.88 -9.64 -15.01
C PRO A 31 -12.86 -8.11 -14.91
N HIS A 32 -13.34 -7.55 -13.80
CA HIS A 32 -13.27 -6.10 -13.57
C HIS A 32 -11.83 -5.56 -13.47
N ARG A 33 -10.95 -6.28 -12.76
CA ARG A 33 -9.53 -5.90 -12.65
C ARG A 33 -8.80 -6.09 -13.96
N ALA A 34 -9.15 -7.12 -14.74
CA ALA A 34 -8.57 -7.35 -16.06
C ALA A 34 -8.83 -6.18 -17.03
N ILE A 35 -10.01 -5.56 -16.97
CA ILE A 35 -10.32 -4.36 -17.76
C ILE A 35 -9.42 -3.17 -17.35
N LEU A 36 -9.24 -2.95 -16.04
CA LEU A 36 -8.34 -1.90 -15.55
C LEU A 36 -6.88 -2.14 -15.96
N LEU A 37 -6.39 -3.38 -15.86
CA LEU A 37 -5.05 -3.75 -16.29
C LEU A 37 -4.85 -3.59 -17.80
N LYS A 38 -5.89 -3.88 -18.59
CA LYS A 38 -5.89 -3.65 -20.03
C LYS A 38 -5.70 -2.17 -20.37
N ASN A 39 -6.27 -1.25 -19.60
CA ASN A 39 -6.07 0.19 -19.78
C ASN A 39 -4.63 0.64 -19.48
N LEU A 40 -3.87 -0.18 -18.74
CA LEU A 40 -2.44 0.01 -18.46
C LEU A 40 -1.55 -0.76 -19.47
N ASN A 41 -2.13 -1.29 -20.56
CA ASN A 41 -1.47 -2.16 -21.54
C ASN A 41 -0.91 -3.48 -20.95
N ILE A 42 -1.53 -3.99 -19.88
CA ILE A 42 -1.15 -5.27 -19.24
C ILE A 42 -2.15 -6.34 -19.67
N HIS A 43 -1.70 -7.30 -20.48
CA HIS A 43 -2.57 -8.35 -21.03
C HIS A 43 -2.25 -9.74 -20.47
N THR A 44 -0.98 -10.00 -20.22
CA THR A 44 -0.45 -11.31 -19.82
C THR A 44 0.19 -11.27 -18.43
N VAL A 45 0.43 -12.45 -17.85
CA VAL A 45 1.19 -12.56 -16.60
C VAL A 45 2.62 -12.00 -16.76
N GLY A 46 3.22 -12.18 -17.94
CA GLY A 46 4.53 -11.59 -18.27
C GLY A 46 4.52 -10.07 -18.22
N ASP A 47 3.51 -9.43 -18.80
CA ASP A 47 3.37 -7.96 -18.77
C ASP A 47 3.23 -7.45 -17.34
N LEU A 48 2.47 -8.15 -16.50
CA LEU A 48 2.25 -7.78 -15.11
C LEU A 48 3.56 -7.89 -14.29
N LEU A 49 4.36 -8.92 -14.52
CA LEU A 49 5.64 -9.10 -13.83
C LEU A 49 6.67 -8.04 -14.22
N LEU A 50 6.63 -7.58 -15.47
CA LEU A 50 7.52 -6.55 -15.99
C LEU A 50 7.00 -5.12 -15.75
N HIS A 51 5.77 -4.99 -15.24
CA HIS A 51 5.19 -3.70 -14.86
C HIS A 51 5.75 -3.24 -13.52
N VAL A 52 6.90 -2.58 -13.56
CA VAL A 52 7.56 -2.04 -12.38
C VAL A 52 6.74 -0.92 -11.73
N PRO A 53 6.73 -0.82 -10.39
CA PRO A 53 6.04 0.25 -9.69
C PRO A 53 6.65 1.61 -10.04
N HIS A 54 5.78 2.60 -10.26
CA HIS A 54 6.22 3.99 -10.51
C HIS A 54 6.89 4.62 -9.28
N GLU A 55 6.39 4.32 -8.09
CA GLU A 55 6.89 4.87 -6.83
C GLU A 55 6.91 3.80 -5.75
N ILE A 56 8.07 3.63 -5.11
CA ILE A 56 8.23 2.76 -3.94
C ILE A 56 8.02 3.63 -2.71
N HIS A 57 6.93 3.37 -1.98
CA HIS A 57 6.68 4.04 -0.69
C HIS A 57 7.52 3.37 0.39
N ASP A 58 8.54 4.08 0.88
CA ASP A 58 9.35 3.61 2.01
C ASP A 58 8.70 4.03 3.34
N PHE A 59 8.35 3.04 4.16
CA PHE A 59 7.80 3.21 5.51
C PHE A 59 8.85 3.00 6.61
N SER A 60 10.13 2.83 6.26
CA SER A 60 11.20 2.48 7.20
C SER A 60 11.55 3.63 8.16
N CYS A 61 11.32 4.87 7.76
CA CYS A 61 11.63 6.06 8.56
C CYS A 61 10.48 6.45 9.51
N ILE A 62 10.26 5.63 10.55
CA ILE A 62 9.35 5.97 11.64
C ILE A 62 10.08 6.92 12.61
N ARG A 63 9.52 8.11 12.84
CA ARG A 63 10.05 9.09 13.79
C ARG A 63 9.08 9.28 14.96
N SER A 64 9.63 9.70 16.10
CA SER A 64 8.80 10.18 17.20
C SER A 64 8.22 11.56 16.86
N VAL A 65 7.06 11.89 17.42
CA VAL A 65 6.34 13.15 17.12
C VAL A 65 7.18 14.41 17.37
N PRO A 66 7.99 14.51 18.44
CA PRO A 66 8.84 15.68 18.66
C PRO A 66 9.90 15.90 17.59
N GLN A 67 10.28 14.85 16.86
CA GLN A 67 11.32 14.87 15.83
C GLN A 67 10.77 15.09 14.43
N LEU A 68 9.46 15.33 14.29
CA LEU A 68 8.84 15.64 13.01
C LEU A 68 9.34 16.98 12.48
N GLN A 69 9.60 17.00 11.18
CA GLN A 69 10.01 18.18 10.44
C GLN A 69 8.91 18.53 9.45
N ASP A 70 8.48 19.79 9.48
CA ASP A 70 7.47 20.29 8.56
C ASP A 70 7.91 20.09 7.10
N ASP A 71 6.94 19.88 6.21
CA ASP A 71 7.12 19.65 4.76
C ASP A 71 7.94 18.42 4.34
N GLN A 72 8.42 17.60 5.28
CA GLN A 72 9.05 16.32 4.98
C GLN A 72 8.06 15.16 5.07
N LEU A 73 8.16 14.21 4.13
CA LEU A 73 7.41 12.97 4.19
C LEU A 73 7.99 12.10 5.31
N GLN A 74 7.23 11.92 6.39
CA GLN A 74 7.67 11.18 7.56
C GLN A 74 6.55 10.27 8.06
N ALA A 75 6.92 9.16 8.71
CA ALA A 75 5.98 8.23 9.30
C ALA A 75 5.98 8.34 10.82
N VAL A 76 4.79 8.22 11.42
CA VAL A 76 4.58 8.08 12.86
C VAL A 76 3.76 6.83 13.13
N HIS A 77 4.04 6.16 14.23
CA HIS A 77 3.23 5.04 14.70
C HIS A 77 2.53 5.43 16.00
N GLY A 78 1.29 4.95 16.18
CA GLY A 78 0.53 5.26 17.38
C GLY A 78 -0.75 4.45 17.50
N VAL A 79 -1.43 4.63 18.62
CA VAL A 79 -2.71 3.99 18.93
C VAL A 79 -3.83 4.99 18.72
N VAL A 80 -4.89 4.60 18.02
CA VAL A 80 -6.08 5.43 17.87
C VAL A 80 -6.73 5.65 19.23
N VAL A 81 -6.81 6.91 19.67
CA VAL A 81 -7.45 7.32 20.93
C VAL A 81 -8.74 8.08 20.72
N ASP A 82 -8.94 8.68 19.54
CA ASP A 82 -10.19 9.35 19.20
C ASP A 82 -10.42 9.39 17.69
N ARG A 83 -11.68 9.52 17.28
CA ARG A 83 -12.12 9.63 15.89
C ARG A 83 -13.36 10.50 15.81
N ASP A 84 -13.38 11.43 14.87
CA ASP A 84 -14.53 12.26 14.59
C ASP A 84 -14.80 12.33 13.08
N ALA A 85 -16.07 12.51 12.74
CA ALA A 85 -16.49 12.77 11.38
C ALA A 85 -17.51 13.91 11.39
N ARG A 86 -17.34 14.85 10.47
CA ARG A 86 -18.29 15.96 10.28
C ARG A 86 -18.52 16.23 8.81
N GLU A 87 -19.74 16.66 8.50
CA GLU A 87 -20.06 17.23 7.19
C GLU A 87 -19.71 18.72 7.19
N LEU A 88 -18.97 19.17 6.18
CA LEU A 88 -18.72 20.57 5.92
C LEU A 88 -19.81 21.13 4.98
N ARG A 89 -19.85 22.45 4.89
CA ARG A 89 -20.68 23.16 3.91
C ARG A 89 -20.41 22.64 2.48
N GLY A 90 -21.50 22.43 1.73
CA GLY A 90 -21.43 21.95 0.34
C GLY A 90 -21.27 20.43 0.18
N GLY A 91 -21.70 19.63 1.16
CA GLY A 91 -21.72 18.16 1.05
C GLY A 91 -20.35 17.49 1.12
N ARG A 92 -19.32 18.24 1.55
CA ARG A 92 -17.97 17.70 1.76
C ARG A 92 -17.91 17.03 3.13
N SER A 93 -17.08 16.01 3.30
CA SER A 93 -16.89 15.36 4.62
C SER A 93 -15.46 15.52 5.11
N LEU A 94 -15.31 15.62 6.43
CA LEU A 94 -14.03 15.62 7.12
C LEU A 94 -14.02 14.49 8.13
N VAL A 95 -13.02 13.62 8.06
CA VAL A 95 -12.77 12.60 9.09
C VAL A 95 -11.44 12.92 9.77
N GLY A 96 -11.47 13.00 11.10
CA GLY A 96 -10.29 13.14 11.96
C GLY A 96 -10.02 11.84 12.70
N VAL A 97 -8.75 11.44 12.80
CA VAL A 97 -8.31 10.33 13.65
C VAL A 97 -7.14 10.81 14.48
N LEU A 98 -7.28 10.71 15.80
CA LEU A 98 -6.25 11.10 16.75
C LEU A 98 -5.46 9.85 17.18
N LEU A 99 -4.15 9.89 16.97
CA LEU A 99 -3.21 8.89 17.45
C LEU A 99 -2.50 9.37 18.70
N ASN A 100 -2.35 8.50 19.68
CA ASN A 100 -1.36 8.62 20.75
C ASN A 100 -0.09 7.88 20.32
N CYS A 101 0.97 8.65 20.13
CA CYS A 101 2.30 8.23 19.74
C CYS A 101 3.25 8.46 20.93
N GLU A 102 3.26 7.52 21.87
CA GLU A 102 4.17 7.55 23.04
C GLU A 102 4.06 8.83 23.90
N GLY A 103 2.82 9.29 24.15
CA GLY A 103 2.55 10.48 24.97
C GLY A 103 2.39 11.78 24.18
N HIS A 104 2.62 11.74 22.87
CA HIS A 104 2.30 12.83 21.96
C HIS A 104 1.08 12.50 21.10
N PHE A 105 0.36 13.52 20.65
CA PHE A 105 -0.85 13.33 19.85
C PHE A 105 -0.66 13.82 18.41
N VAL A 106 -1.08 13.01 17.44
CA VAL A 106 -1.06 13.37 16.02
C VAL A 106 -2.45 13.15 15.43
N ARG A 107 -2.95 14.15 14.70
CA ARG A 107 -4.26 14.09 14.06
C ARG A 107 -4.11 13.87 12.56
N GLY A 108 -4.53 12.71 12.08
CA GLY A 108 -4.75 12.47 10.66
C GLY A 108 -6.09 13.06 10.23
N THR A 109 -6.11 13.72 9.07
CA THR A 109 -7.33 14.34 8.52
C THR A 109 -7.55 13.89 7.08
N TRP A 110 -8.75 13.38 6.79
CA TRP A 110 -9.16 12.96 5.45
C TRP A 110 -10.34 13.79 4.97
N PHE A 111 -10.21 14.33 3.76
CA PHE A 111 -11.25 15.11 3.09
C PHE A 111 -12.04 14.20 2.14
N ASN A 112 -13.37 14.31 2.18
CA ASN A 112 -14.31 13.59 1.31
C ASN A 112 -14.17 12.05 1.34
N GLN A 113 -13.66 11.50 2.45
CA GLN A 113 -13.45 10.05 2.61
C GLN A 113 -14.15 9.54 3.88
N PRO A 114 -15.50 9.55 3.91
CA PRO A 114 -16.28 9.19 5.11
C PRO A 114 -16.10 7.72 5.52
N TRP A 115 -15.71 6.85 4.58
CA TRP A 115 -15.43 5.44 4.83
C TRP A 115 -14.24 5.21 5.78
N ILE A 116 -13.33 6.19 5.91
CA ILE A 116 -12.18 6.12 6.84
C ILE A 116 -12.65 6.00 8.29
N PHE A 117 -13.75 6.65 8.65
CA PHE A 117 -14.29 6.60 10.00
C PHE A 117 -14.66 5.17 10.42
N ARG A 118 -15.14 4.35 9.47
CA ARG A 118 -15.48 2.94 9.70
C ARG A 118 -14.25 2.02 9.62
N LYS A 119 -13.21 2.43 8.89
CA LYS A 119 -12.00 1.63 8.67
C LYS A 119 -11.11 1.53 9.91
N TYR A 120 -10.96 2.63 10.64
CA TYR A 120 -10.09 2.68 11.82
C TYR A 120 -10.90 2.66 13.09
N THR A 121 -10.53 1.87 14.09
CA THR A 121 -11.24 1.78 15.38
C THR A 121 -10.37 2.21 16.55
N HIS A 122 -11.00 2.62 17.66
CA HIS A 122 -10.29 2.96 18.90
C HIS A 122 -9.44 1.77 19.38
N GLY A 123 -8.23 2.05 19.85
CA GLY A 123 -7.26 1.03 20.30
C GLY A 123 -6.47 0.36 19.18
N GLN A 124 -6.76 0.66 17.91
CA GLN A 124 -5.99 0.12 16.79
C GLN A 124 -4.62 0.78 16.69
N ARG A 125 -3.56 -0.02 16.47
CA ARG A 125 -2.22 0.47 16.13
C ARG A 125 -2.14 0.78 14.64
N LEU A 126 -1.74 2.00 14.31
CA LEU A 126 -1.63 2.49 12.93
C LEU A 126 -0.28 3.18 12.72
N ILE A 127 0.15 3.21 11.47
CA ILE A 127 1.25 4.04 11.00
C ILE A 127 0.64 5.08 10.06
N PHE A 128 0.84 6.37 10.36
CA PHE A 128 0.50 7.46 9.45
C PHE A 128 1.77 7.93 8.78
N GLN A 129 1.73 8.05 7.46
CA GLN A 129 2.76 8.71 6.67
C GLN A 129 2.15 9.94 6.01
N GLY A 130 2.85 11.05 6.08
CA GLY A 130 2.40 12.30 5.48
C GLY A 130 3.40 13.41 5.70
N LYS A 131 3.06 14.59 5.21
CA LYS A 131 3.77 15.83 5.54
C LYS A 131 3.11 16.42 6.78
N PRO A 132 3.80 16.45 7.93
CA PRO A 132 3.25 17.09 9.12
C PRO A 132 3.08 18.59 8.84
N GLN A 133 1.96 19.13 9.32
CA GLN A 133 1.70 20.57 9.38
C GLN A 133 1.47 20.91 10.85
N ARG A 134 2.30 21.80 11.39
CA ARG A 134 2.17 22.34 12.75
C ARG A 134 1.13 23.45 12.86
#